data_AF-A0A397PIU5-F1
#
_entry.id   AF-A0A397PIU5-F1
#
_cell.length_a   1.000
_cell.length_b   1.000
_cell.length_c   1.000
_cell.angle_alpha   90.00
_cell.angle_beta   90.00
_cell.angle_gamma   90.00
#
_symmetry.space_group_name_H-M   'P 1'
#
loop_
_entity.id
_entity.type
_entity.pdbx_description
1 polymer ?
#
loop_
_entity_poly.entity_id
_entity_poly.type
_entity_poly.pdbx_seq_one_letter_code
_entity_poly.pdbx_strand_id
1 'polypeptide(L)'
;MTLIYQRQVNGPATHALIIGVGAYPDAKMDKFVPGTTPELLKDVRDLPSAAAGAAAFCDWLIGEAALEQPLASIEMLSNGPAPAHSHYDWLGRVPPVQVNDNAPNDPRGNPAVGVPNTANVTAAGTQWLARLNAVAGNVGIVFICGHGVAVTSQPFVLLADLNQNPINPWGAFINMYDLGVGLKQAPNVSAAYLFVDACGEMVTDLYVQNPGVGAKFIRSNPFVGGTEKVTLMAAAASSYFTYEDSPATGGRFTQTLLSALRGKSARNPSGTAQWGAYPIAIHEDLKSIYSLEQRWQRQPFEPVSPMLPTTTAAIVTYPEPPHVTVNVVLDPTQALGIGTVSIRDPQGATLHTCPGTGADSWLQPMRASIYPHFVSASFTNGSGYRDVEQVFCPNRSLYHHLVNVR
;
A
#
# COMPACT_ATOMS: atom_id res chain seq x y z
N MET A 1 -20.27 -4.91 -12.19
CA MET A 1 -19.22 -5.46 -13.10
C MET A 1 -17.87 -5.34 -12.42
N THR A 2 -16.83 -6.11 -12.81
CA THR A 2 -15.57 -6.17 -12.05
C THR A 2 -14.35 -5.69 -12.86
N LEU A 3 -14.17 -6.10 -14.13
CA LEU A 3 -13.02 -5.72 -14.97
C LEU A 3 -13.04 -4.26 -15.46
N ILE A 4 -12.47 -3.29 -14.74
CA ILE A 4 -12.58 -1.84 -15.03
C ILE A 4 -11.51 -1.28 -15.97
N TYR A 5 -10.41 -2.00 -16.14
CA TYR A 5 -9.30 -1.60 -17.01
C TYR A 5 -8.87 -2.80 -17.83
N GLN A 6 -8.69 -2.61 -19.14
CA GLN A 6 -8.02 -3.59 -19.99
C GLN A 6 -7.29 -2.92 -21.14
N ARG A 7 -6.06 -3.35 -21.42
CA ARG A 7 -5.38 -3.06 -22.68
C ARG A 7 -4.66 -4.29 -23.19
N GLN A 8 -4.40 -4.31 -24.49
CA GLN A 8 -3.57 -5.34 -25.09
C GLN A 8 -2.09 -5.04 -24.78
N VAL A 9 -1.39 -6.06 -24.31
CA VAL A 9 0.06 -6.02 -24.04
C VAL A 9 0.69 -7.23 -24.69
N ASN A 10 1.76 -7.02 -25.46
CA ASN A 10 2.54 -8.11 -26.03
C ASN A 10 3.52 -8.64 -24.99
N GLY A 11 3.43 -9.93 -24.68
CA GLY A 11 4.30 -10.59 -23.71
C GLY A 11 3.83 -10.45 -22.25
N PRO A 12 4.74 -10.65 -21.28
CA PRO A 12 4.41 -10.58 -19.86
C PRO A 12 3.82 -9.23 -19.45
N ALA A 13 2.80 -9.27 -18.59
CA ALA A 13 2.06 -8.10 -18.14
C ALA A 13 1.70 -8.16 -16.65
N THR A 14 1.33 -7.01 -16.09
CA THR A 14 0.80 -6.91 -14.73
C THR A 14 -0.73 -6.94 -14.72
N HIS A 15 -1.31 -7.75 -13.84
CA HIS A 15 -2.76 -7.84 -13.64
C HIS A 15 -3.10 -7.54 -12.17
N ALA A 16 -4.01 -6.60 -11.93
CA ALA A 16 -4.42 -6.21 -10.58
C ALA A 16 -5.83 -6.69 -10.20
N LEU A 17 -6.00 -7.02 -8.93
CA LEU A 17 -7.29 -7.23 -8.26
C LEU A 17 -7.38 -6.25 -7.07
N ILE A 18 -8.36 -5.36 -7.11
CA ILE A 18 -8.55 -4.28 -6.13
C ILE A 18 -9.91 -4.45 -5.45
N ILE A 19 -9.92 -4.51 -4.11
CA ILE A 19 -11.13 -4.77 -3.32
C ILE A 19 -11.24 -3.73 -2.20
N GLY A 20 -12.30 -2.90 -2.22
CA GLY A 20 -12.60 -1.94 -1.14
C GLY A 20 -13.94 -2.24 -0.48
N VAL A 21 -13.92 -2.82 0.72
CA VAL A 21 -15.13 -3.19 1.47
C VAL A 21 -15.49 -2.08 2.47
N GLY A 22 -16.37 -1.19 2.06
CA GLY A 22 -16.78 -0.03 2.87
C GLY A 22 -18.16 -0.14 3.50
N ALA A 23 -19.00 -1.09 3.10
CA ALA A 23 -20.32 -1.28 3.69
C ALA A 23 -20.62 -2.76 4.00
N TYR A 24 -21.28 -2.98 5.14
CA TYR A 24 -21.61 -4.30 5.70
C TYR A 24 -23.11 -4.40 6.02
N PRO A 25 -23.99 -4.46 4.99
CA PRO A 25 -25.44 -4.33 5.15
C PRO A 25 -26.09 -5.37 6.07
N ASP A 26 -25.54 -6.59 6.12
CA ASP A 26 -26.11 -7.69 6.89
C ASP A 26 -25.55 -7.78 8.33
N ALA A 27 -24.52 -6.99 8.67
CA ALA A 27 -23.89 -6.96 9.99
C ALA A 27 -24.25 -5.66 10.75
N LYS A 28 -25.56 -5.42 10.91
CA LYS A 28 -26.15 -4.22 11.54
C LYS A 28 -27.04 -4.57 12.73
N MET A 29 -27.26 -3.60 13.61
CA MET A 29 -28.13 -3.76 14.79
C MET A 29 -29.53 -4.27 14.46
N ASP A 30 -30.14 -3.84 13.34
CA ASP A 30 -31.48 -4.27 12.92
C ASP A 30 -31.51 -5.71 12.37
N LYS A 31 -30.35 -6.29 12.10
CA LYS A 31 -30.15 -7.68 11.65
C LYS A 31 -29.65 -8.61 12.76
N PHE A 32 -29.33 -8.05 13.93
CA PHE A 32 -28.80 -8.80 15.05
C PHE A 32 -29.87 -9.66 15.73
N VAL A 33 -29.61 -10.96 15.89
CA VAL A 33 -30.47 -11.89 16.61
C VAL A 33 -29.71 -12.46 17.83
N PRO A 34 -30.08 -12.08 19.07
CA PRO A 34 -29.44 -12.61 20.28
C PRO A 34 -29.39 -14.14 20.31
N GLY A 35 -28.22 -14.69 20.66
CA GLY A 35 -28.01 -16.14 20.72
C GLY A 35 -27.84 -16.86 19.37
N THR A 36 -27.97 -16.14 18.25
CA THR A 36 -27.70 -16.68 16.90
C THR A 36 -26.57 -15.92 16.21
N THR A 37 -26.59 -14.58 16.26
CA THR A 37 -25.53 -13.74 15.73
C THR A 37 -24.42 -13.55 16.78
N PRO A 38 -23.14 -13.74 16.43
CA PRO A 38 -22.01 -13.40 17.29
C PRO A 38 -22.08 -11.94 17.75
N GLU A 39 -21.84 -11.66 19.03
CA GLU A 39 -21.92 -10.30 19.58
C GLU A 39 -20.94 -9.33 18.88
N LEU A 40 -19.81 -9.81 18.37
CA LEU A 40 -18.85 -8.99 17.60
C LEU A 40 -19.40 -8.52 16.25
N LEU A 41 -20.48 -9.13 15.74
CA LEU A 41 -21.15 -8.74 14.50
C LEU A 41 -22.39 -7.86 14.72
N LYS A 42 -22.67 -7.50 15.97
CA LYS A 42 -23.87 -6.80 16.41
C LYS A 42 -24.06 -5.41 15.81
N ASP A 43 -22.98 -4.74 15.42
CA ASP A 43 -23.05 -3.45 14.71
C ASP A 43 -21.72 -3.14 14.01
N VAL A 44 -21.41 -3.87 12.94
CA VAL A 44 -20.18 -3.62 12.18
C VAL A 44 -20.32 -2.30 11.45
N ARG A 45 -19.54 -1.30 11.91
CA ARG A 45 -19.56 0.06 11.36
C ARG A 45 -19.15 0.06 9.88
N ASP A 46 -19.80 0.88 9.06
CA ASP A 46 -19.33 1.12 7.69
C ASP A 46 -18.01 1.91 7.66
N LEU A 47 -17.18 1.60 6.67
CA LEU A 47 -15.82 2.12 6.50
C LEU A 47 -15.68 2.79 5.12
N PRO A 48 -16.23 4.01 4.92
CA PRO A 48 -16.18 4.70 3.62
C PRO A 48 -14.76 4.89 3.07
N SER A 49 -13.75 4.98 3.94
CA SER A 49 -12.34 5.06 3.52
C SER A 49 -11.86 3.85 2.74
N ALA A 50 -12.49 2.66 2.88
CA ALA A 50 -12.12 1.50 2.07
C ALA A 50 -12.40 1.74 0.57
N ALA A 51 -13.54 2.34 0.23
CA ALA A 51 -13.83 2.69 -1.16
C ALA A 51 -12.85 3.75 -1.69
N ALA A 52 -12.54 4.75 -0.87
CA ALA A 52 -11.57 5.79 -1.23
C ALA A 52 -10.14 5.25 -1.41
N GLY A 53 -9.71 4.32 -0.54
CA GLY A 53 -8.39 3.68 -0.63
C GLY A 53 -8.25 2.82 -1.88
N ALA A 54 -9.26 2.00 -2.18
CA ALA A 54 -9.32 1.22 -3.41
C ALA A 54 -9.28 2.11 -4.67
N ALA A 55 -10.02 3.22 -4.67
CA ALA A 55 -9.99 4.20 -5.75
C ALA A 55 -8.59 4.83 -5.91
N ALA A 56 -7.99 5.31 -4.82
CA ALA A 56 -6.66 5.94 -4.83
C ALA A 56 -5.56 4.99 -5.32
N PHE A 57 -5.61 3.71 -4.91
CA PHE A 57 -4.66 2.70 -5.39
C PHE A 57 -4.86 2.38 -6.87
N CYS A 58 -6.11 2.32 -7.33
CA CYS A 58 -6.46 2.15 -8.74
C CYS A 58 -5.95 3.32 -9.59
N ASP A 59 -6.15 4.55 -9.14
CA ASP A 59 -5.67 5.77 -9.82
C ASP A 59 -4.16 5.76 -9.99
N TRP A 60 -3.44 5.41 -8.93
CA TRP A 60 -1.99 5.32 -8.94
C TRP A 60 -1.52 4.27 -9.97
N LEU A 61 -2.14 3.08 -10.00
CA LEU A 61 -1.80 2.03 -10.96
C LEU A 61 -1.96 2.49 -12.41
N ILE A 62 -3.01 3.26 -12.69
CA ILE A 62 -3.36 3.73 -14.04
C ILE A 62 -2.50 4.93 -14.47
N GLY A 63 -2.36 5.91 -13.58
CA GLY A 63 -1.84 7.23 -13.93
C GLY A 63 -0.34 7.38 -13.66
N GLU A 64 0.19 6.72 -12.64
CA GLU A 64 1.53 7.02 -12.10
C GLU A 64 2.48 5.81 -12.11
N ALA A 65 1.97 4.59 -11.97
CA ALA A 65 2.79 3.41 -11.76
C ALA A 65 3.63 3.03 -13.00
N ALA A 66 4.95 3.16 -12.86
CA ALA A 66 5.93 2.69 -13.84
C ALA A 66 6.39 1.26 -13.48
N LEU A 67 5.48 0.31 -13.71
CA LEU A 67 5.69 -1.13 -13.48
C LEU A 67 6.71 -1.72 -14.48
N GLU A 68 7.50 -2.70 -14.04
CA GLU A 68 8.45 -3.40 -14.93
C GLU A 68 7.71 -4.14 -16.06
N GLN A 69 6.67 -4.90 -15.73
CA GLN A 69 5.72 -5.44 -16.70
C GLN A 69 4.54 -4.46 -16.86
N PRO A 70 4.17 -4.05 -18.08
CA PRO A 70 3.09 -3.09 -18.28
C PRO A 70 1.78 -3.57 -17.66
N LEU A 71 1.03 -2.66 -17.01
CA LEU A 71 -0.32 -2.96 -16.53
C LEU A 71 -1.22 -3.37 -17.70
N ALA A 72 -1.86 -4.54 -17.66
CA ALA A 72 -2.76 -5.01 -18.72
C ALA A 72 -4.23 -5.07 -18.27
N SER A 73 -4.53 -5.34 -16.99
CA SER A 73 -5.92 -5.39 -16.53
C SER A 73 -6.08 -5.03 -15.05
N ILE A 74 -7.23 -4.45 -14.69
CA ILE A 74 -7.67 -4.28 -13.30
C ILE A 74 -9.08 -4.86 -13.12
N GLU A 75 -9.22 -5.81 -12.21
CA GLU A 75 -10.51 -6.15 -11.59
C GLU A 75 -10.71 -5.28 -10.36
N MET A 76 -11.86 -4.62 -10.24
CA MET A 76 -12.20 -3.81 -9.07
C MET A 76 -13.59 -4.16 -8.54
N LEU A 77 -13.64 -4.37 -7.23
CA LEU A 77 -14.86 -4.51 -6.45
C LEU A 77 -14.83 -3.47 -5.34
N SER A 78 -15.90 -2.70 -5.20
CA SER A 78 -15.98 -1.75 -4.09
C SER A 78 -17.42 -1.41 -3.74
N ASN A 79 -17.64 -1.14 -2.46
CA ASN A 79 -18.85 -0.52 -1.96
C ASN A 79 -18.50 0.49 -0.86
N GLY A 80 -19.44 1.36 -0.54
CA GLY A 80 -19.39 2.18 0.65
C GLY A 80 -20.79 2.73 0.97
N PRO A 81 -20.95 3.37 2.13
CA PRO A 81 -22.24 3.87 2.57
C PRO A 81 -22.76 4.94 1.59
N ALA A 82 -24.08 4.95 1.38
CA ALA A 82 -24.75 5.96 0.56
C ALA A 82 -24.46 7.38 1.13
N PRO A 83 -24.34 8.42 0.28
CA PRO A 83 -24.68 8.43 -1.15
C PRO A 83 -23.52 8.14 -2.12
N ALA A 84 -22.28 7.89 -1.67
CA ALA A 84 -21.12 8.31 -2.47
C ALA A 84 -20.15 7.24 -3.03
N HIS A 85 -20.37 5.93 -2.89
CA HIS A 85 -19.23 5.00 -3.03
C HIS A 85 -19.43 3.73 -3.87
N SER A 86 -20.49 3.61 -4.68
CA SER A 86 -20.64 2.51 -5.65
C SER A 86 -20.13 2.84 -7.06
N HIS A 87 -19.71 4.08 -7.31
CA HIS A 87 -19.28 4.55 -8.63
C HIS A 87 -17.82 4.98 -8.58
N TYR A 88 -16.94 4.19 -9.20
CA TYR A 88 -15.58 4.59 -9.49
C TYR A 88 -15.55 5.12 -10.93
N ASP A 89 -15.35 6.43 -11.10
CA ASP A 89 -15.25 7.06 -12.42
C ASP A 89 -13.80 7.09 -12.91
N TRP A 90 -13.52 6.24 -13.90
CA TRP A 90 -12.20 6.06 -14.49
C TRP A 90 -11.95 6.94 -15.72
N LEU A 91 -12.99 7.37 -16.44
CA LEU A 91 -12.84 7.96 -17.79
C LEU A 91 -12.08 9.28 -17.80
N GLY A 92 -12.09 10.03 -16.69
CA GLY A 92 -11.32 11.26 -16.53
C GLY A 92 -9.84 11.06 -16.12
N ARG A 93 -9.38 9.83 -15.91
CA ARG A 93 -8.11 9.54 -15.20
C ARG A 93 -7.00 8.96 -16.08
N VAL A 94 -7.25 8.73 -17.37
CA VAL A 94 -6.23 8.29 -18.34
C VAL A 94 -5.54 9.50 -18.96
N PRO A 95 -4.19 9.62 -18.90
CA PRO A 95 -3.48 10.66 -19.62
C PRO A 95 -3.74 10.57 -21.15
N PRO A 96 -4.04 11.68 -21.85
CA PRO A 96 -4.34 11.69 -23.29
C PRO A 96 -3.25 11.04 -24.17
N VAL A 97 -2.02 10.95 -23.66
CA VAL A 97 -0.84 10.41 -24.36
C VAL A 97 -0.87 8.88 -24.49
N GLN A 98 -1.71 8.17 -23.72
CA GLN A 98 -1.91 6.72 -23.86
C GLN A 98 -3.03 6.33 -24.85
N VAL A 99 -3.54 7.29 -25.63
CA VAL A 99 -4.60 7.06 -26.63
C VAL A 99 -3.97 6.89 -28.03
N ASN A 100 -3.26 5.79 -28.25
CA ASN A 100 -2.88 5.27 -29.57
C ASN A 100 -3.75 4.03 -29.90
N ASP A 101 -3.58 3.33 -31.03
CA ASP A 101 -4.43 2.18 -31.42
C ASP A 101 -4.40 0.97 -30.43
N ASN A 102 -3.59 1.08 -29.35
CA ASN A 102 -3.55 0.20 -28.17
C ASN A 102 -4.08 0.90 -26.90
N ALA A 103 -4.89 1.95 -27.05
CA ALA A 103 -5.50 2.68 -25.96
C ALA A 103 -6.18 1.69 -25.01
N PRO A 104 -6.16 1.94 -23.68
CA PRO A 104 -6.98 1.15 -22.79
C PRO A 104 -8.41 1.18 -23.30
N ASN A 105 -8.85 0.03 -23.82
CA ASN A 105 -10.24 -0.16 -24.16
C ASN A 105 -10.92 -0.23 -22.82
N ASP A 106 -11.63 0.83 -22.47
CA ASP A 106 -12.73 0.71 -21.55
C ASP A 106 -13.71 -0.28 -22.17
N PRO A 107 -13.87 -1.50 -21.64
CA PRO A 107 -14.76 -2.44 -22.27
C PRO A 107 -16.24 -2.03 -22.16
N ARG A 108 -16.61 -0.84 -21.62
CA ARG A 108 -17.98 -0.56 -21.10
C ARG A 108 -18.46 0.88 -20.75
N GLY A 109 -17.63 1.89 -20.55
CA GLY A 109 -18.02 3.23 -20.07
C GLY A 109 -17.71 3.50 -18.58
N ASN A 110 -18.51 4.36 -17.90
CA ASN A 110 -18.46 4.63 -16.45
C ASN A 110 -19.52 3.82 -15.64
N PRO A 111 -19.44 2.48 -15.51
CA PRO A 111 -20.42 1.71 -14.75
C PRO A 111 -20.04 1.57 -13.27
N ALA A 112 -21.06 1.36 -12.44
CA ALA A 112 -20.89 0.97 -11.05
C ALA A 112 -19.99 -0.29 -10.91
N VAL A 113 -19.03 -0.24 -9.99
CA VAL A 113 -18.19 -1.38 -9.63
C VAL A 113 -19.01 -2.40 -8.83
N GLY A 114 -18.67 -3.68 -8.95
CA GLY A 114 -19.37 -4.75 -8.24
C GLY A 114 -19.17 -4.66 -6.73
N VAL A 115 -20.19 -5.07 -5.96
CA VAL A 115 -20.11 -5.17 -4.50
C VAL A 115 -19.12 -6.28 -4.11
N PRO A 116 -18.20 -6.06 -3.16
CA PRO A 116 -17.21 -7.04 -2.74
C PRO A 116 -17.81 -8.08 -1.77
N ASN A 117 -18.76 -8.88 -2.27
CA ASN A 117 -19.29 -10.06 -1.58
C ASN A 117 -18.53 -11.34 -2.00
N THR A 118 -18.72 -12.43 -1.26
CA THR A 118 -18.02 -13.71 -1.48
C THR A 118 -18.12 -14.20 -2.93
N ALA A 119 -19.32 -14.14 -3.52
CA ALA A 119 -19.55 -14.60 -4.89
C ALA A 119 -18.80 -13.76 -5.92
N ASN A 120 -18.88 -12.43 -5.81
CA ASN A 120 -18.22 -11.50 -6.73
C ASN A 120 -16.70 -11.54 -6.59
N VAL A 121 -16.17 -11.62 -5.36
CA VAL A 121 -14.73 -11.76 -5.11
C VAL A 121 -14.20 -13.06 -5.69
N THR A 122 -14.93 -14.17 -5.53
CA THR A 122 -14.56 -15.46 -6.13
C THR A 122 -14.56 -15.36 -7.66
N ALA A 123 -15.63 -14.83 -8.27
CA ALA A 123 -15.72 -14.70 -9.72
C ALA A 123 -14.63 -13.79 -10.31
N ALA A 124 -14.43 -12.60 -9.74
CA ALA A 124 -13.41 -11.65 -10.18
C ALA A 124 -12.00 -12.22 -9.98
N GLY A 125 -11.75 -12.85 -8.83
CA GLY A 125 -10.48 -13.50 -8.53
C GLY A 125 -10.16 -14.65 -9.47
N THR A 126 -11.15 -15.47 -9.85
CA THR A 126 -10.97 -16.53 -10.86
C THR A 126 -10.62 -15.95 -12.23
N GLN A 127 -11.31 -14.89 -12.67
CA GLN A 127 -11.01 -14.23 -13.95
C GLN A 127 -9.63 -13.56 -13.94
N TRP A 128 -9.28 -12.89 -12.84
CA TRP A 128 -7.94 -12.32 -12.62
C TRP A 128 -6.86 -13.39 -12.66
N LEU A 129 -7.04 -14.50 -11.94
CA LEU A 129 -6.07 -15.59 -11.89
C LEU A 129 -5.89 -16.26 -13.25
N ALA A 130 -6.96 -16.37 -14.04
CA ALA A 130 -6.90 -16.90 -15.40
C ALA A 130 -6.02 -16.02 -16.30
N ARG A 131 -6.20 -14.69 -16.26
CA ARG A 131 -5.34 -13.75 -17.00
C ARG A 131 -3.91 -13.76 -16.50
N LEU A 132 -3.73 -13.74 -15.18
CA LEU A 132 -2.43 -13.81 -14.54
C LEU A 132 -1.66 -15.08 -14.96
N ASN A 133 -2.32 -16.23 -15.11
CA ASN A 133 -1.66 -17.46 -15.57
C ASN A 133 -1.62 -17.62 -17.10
N ALA A 134 -2.17 -16.71 -17.89
CA ALA A 134 -2.25 -16.90 -19.35
C ALA A 134 -0.89 -16.81 -20.03
N VAL A 135 0.03 -16.00 -19.50
CA VAL A 135 1.37 -15.76 -20.07
C VAL A 135 2.42 -15.95 -18.98
N ALA A 136 3.46 -16.73 -19.28
CA ALA A 136 4.59 -16.91 -18.37
C ALA A 136 5.31 -15.58 -18.17
N GLY A 137 5.61 -15.24 -16.91
CA GLY A 137 6.29 -14.00 -16.56
C GLY A 137 5.34 -12.90 -16.05
N ASN A 138 4.03 -13.13 -16.07
CA ASN A 138 3.06 -12.16 -15.59
C ASN A 138 3.22 -11.87 -14.09
N VAL A 139 2.88 -10.64 -13.71
CA VAL A 139 2.92 -10.16 -12.33
C VAL A 139 1.50 -9.94 -11.80
N GLY A 140 1.25 -10.40 -10.58
CA GLY A 140 0.00 -10.17 -9.87
C GLY A 140 0.10 -9.03 -8.87
N ILE A 141 -0.89 -8.15 -8.83
CA ILE A 141 -1.07 -7.20 -7.72
C ILE A 141 -2.44 -7.45 -7.09
N VAL A 142 -2.48 -7.54 -5.77
CA VAL A 142 -3.73 -7.56 -5.01
C VAL A 142 -3.68 -6.44 -3.98
N PHE A 143 -4.66 -5.57 -4.02
CA PHE A 143 -4.87 -4.56 -2.97
C PHE A 143 -6.26 -4.77 -2.37
N ILE A 144 -6.33 -4.88 -1.06
CA ILE A 144 -7.59 -5.02 -0.35
C ILE A 144 -7.62 -4.13 0.89
N CYS A 145 -8.74 -3.46 1.10
CA CYS A 145 -8.98 -2.64 2.28
C CYS A 145 -10.41 -2.81 2.80
N GLY A 146 -10.58 -2.81 4.12
CA GLY A 146 -11.85 -3.07 4.79
C GLY A 146 -11.64 -3.45 6.26
N HIS A 147 -12.69 -3.95 6.91
CA HIS A 147 -12.52 -4.60 8.22
C HIS A 147 -11.74 -5.90 8.08
N GLY A 148 -10.81 -6.11 9.00
CA GLY A 148 -9.95 -7.29 9.01
C GLY A 148 -9.85 -7.88 10.39
N VAL A 149 -9.49 -9.16 10.40
CA VAL A 149 -9.24 -9.94 11.60
C VAL A 149 -7.98 -10.76 11.41
N ALA A 150 -7.28 -11.04 12.50
CA ALA A 150 -6.14 -11.94 12.51
C ALA A 150 -6.52 -13.27 13.15
N VAL A 151 -6.36 -14.37 12.41
CA VAL A 151 -6.48 -15.73 12.95
C VAL A 151 -5.13 -16.40 12.82
N THR A 152 -4.55 -16.83 13.95
CA THR A 152 -3.19 -17.41 13.98
C THR A 152 -2.12 -16.51 13.31
N SER A 153 -2.30 -15.18 13.41
CA SER A 153 -1.47 -14.15 12.74
C SER A 153 -1.54 -14.11 11.22
N GLN A 154 -2.50 -14.80 10.60
CA GLN A 154 -2.81 -14.64 9.19
C GLN A 154 -3.84 -13.51 9.01
N PRO A 155 -3.66 -12.63 8.01
CA PRO A 155 -4.61 -11.56 7.74
C PRO A 155 -5.83 -12.08 6.96
N PHE A 156 -7.02 -11.88 7.53
CA PHE A 156 -8.32 -12.09 6.89
C PHE A 156 -9.00 -10.75 6.70
N VAL A 157 -9.66 -10.55 5.56
CA VAL A 157 -10.49 -9.36 5.31
C VAL A 157 -11.94 -9.80 5.16
N LEU A 158 -12.83 -9.13 5.88
CA LEU A 158 -14.27 -9.41 5.90
C LEU A 158 -14.94 -8.79 4.67
N LEU A 159 -15.87 -9.52 4.06
CA LEU A 159 -16.58 -9.14 2.83
C LEU A 159 -17.98 -8.59 3.13
N ALA A 160 -18.60 -7.96 2.12
CA ALA A 160 -19.85 -7.22 2.30
C ALA A 160 -21.05 -8.08 2.74
N ASP A 161 -21.04 -9.37 2.44
CA ASP A 161 -22.03 -10.39 2.83
C ASP A 161 -21.75 -11.03 4.20
N LEU A 162 -20.92 -10.38 5.04
CA LEU A 162 -20.73 -10.74 6.44
C LEU A 162 -22.07 -10.83 7.17
N ASN A 163 -22.24 -11.88 7.97
CA ASN A 163 -23.48 -12.19 8.70
C ASN A 163 -24.70 -12.56 7.82
N GLN A 164 -24.56 -12.67 6.48
CA GLN A 164 -25.69 -13.06 5.62
C GLN A 164 -26.12 -14.53 5.84
N ASN A 165 -25.17 -15.42 6.16
CA ASN A 165 -25.44 -16.82 6.42
C ASN A 165 -25.55 -17.10 7.94
N PRO A 166 -26.74 -17.41 8.48
CA PRO A 166 -26.91 -17.62 9.92
C PRO A 166 -26.22 -18.89 10.45
N ILE A 167 -25.88 -19.85 9.58
CA ILE A 167 -25.16 -21.08 9.96
C ILE A 167 -23.65 -20.79 10.12
N ASN A 168 -23.13 -19.86 9.32
CA ASN A 168 -21.73 -19.44 9.37
C ASN A 168 -21.66 -17.91 9.20
N PRO A 169 -21.96 -17.13 10.25
CA PRO A 169 -22.06 -15.68 10.17
C PRO A 169 -20.71 -15.02 9.86
N TRP A 170 -19.61 -15.73 10.15
CA TRP A 170 -18.26 -15.32 9.81
C TRP A 170 -17.81 -15.77 8.41
N GLY A 171 -18.61 -16.52 7.64
CA GLY A 171 -18.15 -17.20 6.41
C GLY A 171 -17.82 -16.30 5.21
N ALA A 172 -17.98 -14.98 5.33
CA ALA A 172 -17.71 -14.02 4.27
C ALA A 172 -16.39 -13.28 4.51
N PHE A 173 -15.29 -13.92 4.12
CA PHE A 173 -13.95 -13.34 4.16
C PHE A 173 -13.08 -13.82 3.00
N ILE A 174 -11.90 -13.21 2.88
CA ILE A 174 -10.78 -13.74 2.11
C ILE A 174 -9.57 -13.94 3.03
N ASN A 175 -8.96 -15.13 2.97
CA ASN A 175 -7.68 -15.40 3.64
C ASN A 175 -6.53 -14.98 2.72
N MET A 176 -5.87 -13.87 3.07
CA MET A 176 -4.80 -13.31 2.25
C MET A 176 -3.51 -14.12 2.32
N TYR A 177 -3.28 -14.85 3.42
CA TYR A 177 -2.15 -15.76 3.55
C TYR A 177 -2.32 -16.96 2.61
N ASP A 178 -3.49 -17.61 2.62
CA ASP A 178 -3.78 -18.74 1.72
C ASP A 178 -3.71 -18.35 0.24
N LEU A 179 -4.20 -17.16 -0.12
CA LEU A 179 -4.03 -16.60 -1.45
C LEU A 179 -2.55 -16.49 -1.82
N GLY A 180 -1.72 -15.96 -0.91
CA GLY A 180 -0.27 -15.88 -1.09
C GLY A 180 0.38 -17.25 -1.30
N VAL A 181 0.00 -18.26 -0.51
CA VAL A 181 0.51 -19.64 -0.68
C VAL A 181 0.11 -20.21 -2.05
N GLY A 182 -1.13 -20.01 -2.48
CA GLY A 182 -1.58 -20.42 -3.82
C GLY A 182 -0.77 -19.75 -4.92
N LEU A 183 -0.47 -18.45 -4.80
CA LEU A 183 0.30 -17.70 -5.79
C LEU A 183 1.77 -18.13 -5.86
N LYS A 184 2.37 -18.56 -4.73
CA LYS A 184 3.71 -19.19 -4.76
C LYS A 184 3.74 -20.44 -5.64
N GLN A 185 2.60 -21.13 -5.81
CA GLN A 185 2.45 -22.37 -6.57
C GLN A 185 1.95 -22.15 -8.00
N ALA A 186 1.53 -20.93 -8.36
CA ALA A 186 1.03 -20.62 -9.69
C ALA A 186 2.19 -20.63 -10.72
N PRO A 187 2.14 -21.45 -11.79
CA PRO A 187 3.31 -21.75 -12.62
C PRO A 187 3.79 -20.58 -13.48
N ASN A 188 2.87 -19.74 -13.97
CA ASN A 188 3.19 -18.68 -14.92
C ASN A 188 3.41 -17.30 -14.27
N VAL A 189 3.26 -17.23 -12.95
CA VAL A 189 3.45 -16.01 -12.17
C VAL A 189 4.93 -15.82 -11.85
N SER A 190 5.49 -14.68 -12.21
CA SER A 190 6.89 -14.30 -11.88
C SER A 190 7.00 -13.64 -10.51
N ALA A 191 6.03 -12.80 -10.16
CA ALA A 191 5.90 -12.15 -8.86
C ALA A 191 4.43 -11.87 -8.52
N ALA A 192 4.11 -11.82 -7.23
CA ALA A 192 2.82 -11.30 -6.76
C ALA A 192 2.99 -10.39 -5.54
N TYR A 193 2.34 -9.23 -5.55
CA TYR A 193 2.38 -8.23 -4.48
C TYR A 193 0.99 -8.06 -3.88
N LEU A 194 0.83 -8.44 -2.62
CA LEU A 194 -0.42 -8.41 -1.87
C LEU A 194 -0.31 -7.35 -0.77
N PHE A 195 -1.21 -6.37 -0.80
CA PHE A 195 -1.29 -5.29 0.18
C PHE A 195 -2.65 -5.32 0.87
N VAL A 196 -2.63 -5.33 2.21
CA VAL A 196 -3.83 -5.48 3.04
C VAL A 196 -3.94 -4.28 3.99
N ASP A 197 -4.89 -3.39 3.73
CA ASP A 197 -5.25 -2.28 4.64
C ASP A 197 -6.47 -2.66 5.49
N ALA A 198 -6.23 -3.45 6.53
CA ALA A 198 -7.25 -3.92 7.43
C ALA A 198 -6.68 -4.16 8.84
N CYS A 199 -7.54 -4.05 9.86
CA CYS A 199 -7.19 -4.37 11.24
C CYS A 199 -6.70 -5.80 11.40
N GLY A 200 -5.89 -6.04 12.43
CA GLY A 200 -5.47 -7.38 12.87
C GLY A 200 -6.20 -7.85 14.11
N GLU A 201 -7.44 -7.41 14.36
CA GLU A 201 -8.18 -7.77 15.58
C GLU A 201 -8.33 -9.29 15.70
N MET A 202 -8.03 -9.83 16.88
CA MET A 202 -8.08 -11.28 17.07
C MET A 202 -9.52 -11.71 17.37
N VAL A 203 -10.10 -12.52 16.47
CA VAL A 203 -11.43 -13.08 16.64
C VAL A 203 -11.33 -14.59 16.80
N THR A 204 -11.56 -15.08 18.01
CA THR A 204 -11.49 -16.52 18.35
C THR A 204 -12.63 -17.33 17.73
N ASP A 205 -13.80 -16.73 17.54
CA ASP A 205 -14.97 -17.43 16.99
C ASP A 205 -14.75 -17.88 15.54
N LEU A 206 -14.08 -17.03 14.74
CA LEU A 206 -13.72 -17.35 13.36
C LEU A 206 -12.78 -18.57 13.30
N TYR A 207 -11.85 -18.69 14.26
CA TYR A 207 -10.96 -19.86 14.37
C TYR A 207 -11.72 -21.15 14.65
N VAL A 208 -12.75 -21.08 15.50
CA VAL A 208 -13.55 -22.25 15.92
C VAL A 208 -14.50 -22.73 14.82
N GLN A 209 -15.06 -21.82 14.01
CA GLN A 209 -16.19 -22.15 13.13
C GLN A 209 -15.81 -22.77 11.77
N ASN A 210 -14.69 -22.40 11.14
CA ASN A 210 -14.00 -23.08 10.02
C ASN A 210 -13.17 -22.06 9.22
N PRO A 211 -11.83 -21.98 9.37
CA PRO A 211 -11.01 -21.05 8.60
C PRO A 211 -10.94 -21.37 7.09
N GLY A 212 -11.42 -22.55 6.67
CA GLY A 212 -11.40 -22.99 5.27
C GLY A 212 -12.60 -22.55 4.42
N VAL A 213 -13.57 -21.83 4.99
CA VAL A 213 -14.81 -21.40 4.30
C VAL A 213 -14.74 -19.91 4.01
N GLY A 214 -14.79 -19.49 2.75
CA GLY A 214 -14.73 -18.08 2.37
C GLY A 214 -14.55 -17.90 0.86
N ALA A 215 -14.27 -16.68 0.42
CA ALA A 215 -13.96 -16.42 -0.98
C ALA A 215 -12.63 -17.09 -1.34
N LYS A 216 -12.68 -18.02 -2.30
CA LYS A 216 -11.52 -18.82 -2.72
C LYS A 216 -11.54 -19.05 -4.22
N PHE A 217 -10.48 -18.59 -4.88
CA PHE A 217 -10.31 -18.73 -6.34
C PHE A 217 -8.95 -19.31 -6.73
N ILE A 218 -8.12 -19.66 -5.74
CA ILE A 218 -6.89 -20.43 -5.92
C ILE A 218 -6.81 -21.51 -4.85
N ARG A 219 -6.29 -22.68 -5.21
CA ARG A 219 -6.00 -23.74 -4.25
C ARG A 219 -4.61 -23.52 -3.67
N SER A 220 -4.51 -23.35 -2.36
CA SER A 220 -3.27 -23.51 -1.62
C SER A 220 -3.09 -24.99 -1.23
N ASN A 221 -1.87 -25.51 -1.36
CA ASN A 221 -1.49 -26.79 -0.77
C ASN A 221 -0.25 -26.61 0.10
N PRO A 222 -0.36 -26.55 1.43
CA PRO A 222 0.78 -26.26 2.31
C PRO A 222 1.87 -27.35 2.26
N PHE A 223 1.58 -28.53 1.69
CA PHE A 223 2.51 -29.64 1.54
C PHE A 223 3.28 -29.63 0.21
N VAL A 224 2.96 -28.70 -0.69
CA VAL A 224 3.65 -28.55 -1.98
C VAL A 224 4.49 -27.28 -1.93
N GLY A 225 5.78 -27.42 -2.21
CA GLY A 225 6.69 -26.29 -2.30
C GLY A 225 6.24 -25.28 -3.37
N GLY A 226 6.56 -24.01 -3.16
CA GLY A 226 6.35 -22.94 -4.13
C GLY A 226 7.61 -22.11 -4.30
N THR A 227 7.61 -21.20 -5.27
CA THR A 227 8.71 -20.26 -5.47
C THR A 227 8.56 -19.05 -4.54
N GLU A 228 9.67 -18.51 -4.03
CA GLU A 228 9.69 -17.31 -3.16
C GLU A 228 9.49 -16.01 -3.96
N LYS A 229 8.28 -15.86 -4.51
CA LYS A 229 7.89 -14.78 -5.44
C LYS A 229 6.75 -13.90 -4.95
N VAL A 230 6.29 -14.10 -3.73
CA VAL A 230 5.12 -13.42 -3.17
C VAL A 230 5.54 -12.48 -2.06
N THR A 231 5.13 -11.21 -2.18
CA THR A 231 5.12 -10.25 -1.09
C THR A 231 3.71 -10.15 -0.54
N LEU A 232 3.56 -10.26 0.77
CA LEU A 232 2.34 -9.95 1.49
C LEU A 232 2.68 -8.94 2.58
N MET A 233 2.08 -7.76 2.52
CA MET A 233 2.16 -6.73 3.55
C MET A 233 0.77 -6.42 4.08
N ALA A 234 0.65 -6.37 5.40
CA ALA A 234 -0.58 -5.99 6.08
C ALA A 234 -0.35 -4.78 6.98
N ALA A 235 -1.36 -3.93 7.08
CA ALA A 235 -1.34 -2.67 7.81
C ALA A 235 -1.18 -2.83 9.33
N ALA A 236 -1.58 -3.98 9.88
CA ALA A 236 -1.53 -4.25 11.30
C ALA A 236 -1.10 -5.70 11.60
N ALA A 237 -0.28 -5.85 12.65
CA ALA A 237 -0.05 -7.12 13.31
C ALA A 237 -1.29 -7.62 14.06
N SER A 238 -1.27 -8.88 14.51
CA SER A 238 -2.28 -9.43 15.41
C SER A 238 -2.50 -8.52 16.62
N SER A 239 -3.76 -8.25 16.95
CA SER A 239 -4.22 -7.37 18.03
C SER A 239 -3.98 -5.88 17.84
N TYR A 240 -3.52 -5.43 16.66
CA TYR A 240 -3.39 -4.01 16.33
C TYR A 240 -4.54 -3.53 15.44
N PHE A 241 -4.94 -2.28 15.67
CA PHE A 241 -5.92 -1.58 14.85
C PHE A 241 -5.24 -0.81 13.72
N THR A 242 -5.97 -0.61 12.63
CA THR A 242 -5.62 0.36 11.59
C THR A 242 -6.43 1.63 11.76
N TYR A 243 -5.91 2.73 11.23
CA TYR A 243 -6.52 4.05 11.38
C TYR A 243 -6.73 4.69 10.00
N GLU A 244 -7.81 5.46 9.89
CA GLU A 244 -8.08 6.33 8.75
C GLU A 244 -7.75 7.78 9.11
N ASP A 245 -7.47 8.60 8.10
CA ASP A 245 -7.32 10.04 8.24
C ASP A 245 -8.67 10.74 7.99
N SER A 246 -9.34 10.33 6.91
CA SER A 246 -10.67 10.81 6.53
C SER A 246 -11.37 9.75 5.67
N PRO A 247 -12.73 9.70 5.70
CA PRO A 247 -13.53 8.92 4.75
C PRO A 247 -13.15 9.09 3.27
N ALA A 248 -12.57 10.23 2.90
CA ALA A 248 -12.29 10.58 1.51
C ALA A 248 -10.87 10.25 1.03
N THR A 249 -9.93 9.94 1.93
CA THR A 249 -8.49 9.82 1.59
C THR A 249 -7.92 8.40 1.73
N GLY A 250 -8.76 7.45 2.16
CA GLY A 250 -8.34 6.07 2.42
C GLY A 250 -7.70 5.87 3.79
N GLY A 251 -7.43 4.60 4.11
CA GLY A 251 -6.70 4.21 5.32
C GLY A 251 -5.27 4.77 5.32
N ARG A 252 -4.71 4.99 6.52
CA ARG A 252 -3.35 5.55 6.63
C ARG A 252 -2.30 4.62 6.05
N PHE A 253 -2.48 3.30 6.15
CA PHE A 253 -1.59 2.37 5.47
C PHE A 253 -1.64 2.56 3.96
N THR A 254 -2.83 2.69 3.36
CA THR A 254 -2.95 3.01 1.92
C THR A 254 -2.17 4.28 1.56
N GLN A 255 -2.33 5.35 2.33
CA GLN A 255 -1.63 6.62 2.08
C GLN A 255 -0.10 6.50 2.24
N THR A 256 0.37 5.79 3.27
CA THR A 256 1.78 5.52 3.51
C THR A 256 2.37 4.62 2.42
N LEU A 257 1.67 3.57 2.02
CA LEU A 257 2.06 2.66 0.94
C LEU A 257 2.18 3.40 -0.40
N LEU A 258 1.18 4.22 -0.74
CA LEU A 258 1.24 5.04 -1.96
C LEU A 258 2.40 6.03 -1.91
N SER A 259 2.69 6.62 -0.74
CA SER A 259 3.85 7.49 -0.58
C SER A 259 5.18 6.73 -0.79
N ALA A 260 5.27 5.51 -0.28
CA ALA A 260 6.42 4.62 -0.48
C ALA A 260 6.62 4.30 -1.96
N LEU A 261 5.54 3.92 -2.66
CA LEU A 261 5.49 3.60 -4.09
C LEU A 261 5.66 4.80 -5.02
N ARG A 262 5.50 6.04 -4.53
CA ARG A 262 5.75 7.29 -5.27
C ARG A 262 7.18 7.79 -5.17
N GLY A 263 8.04 7.10 -4.44
CA GLY A 263 9.47 7.41 -4.40
C GLY A 263 10.04 7.59 -3.01
N LYS A 264 9.23 7.70 -1.95
CA LYS A 264 9.79 7.79 -0.59
C LYS A 264 10.61 6.52 -0.26
N SER A 265 10.21 5.36 -0.76
CA SER A 265 10.98 4.12 -0.63
C SER A 265 11.87 3.79 -1.82
N ALA A 266 12.11 4.74 -2.72
CA ALA A 266 13.00 4.52 -3.84
C ALA A 266 14.42 4.23 -3.36
N ARG A 267 15.09 3.32 -4.07
CA ARG A 267 16.49 2.95 -3.89
C ARG A 267 17.14 2.80 -5.26
N ASN A 268 18.46 2.95 -5.29
CA ASN A 268 19.31 2.60 -6.41
C ASN A 268 20.40 1.62 -5.93
N PRO A 269 20.06 0.34 -5.74
CA PRO A 269 20.97 -0.63 -5.11
C PRO A 269 22.21 -0.93 -5.96
N SER A 270 22.12 -0.81 -7.29
CA SER A 270 23.21 -1.09 -8.23
C SER A 270 24.15 0.10 -8.43
N GLY A 271 23.75 1.32 -8.03
CA GLY A 271 24.47 2.55 -8.36
C GLY A 271 24.40 2.94 -9.85
N THR A 272 23.69 2.19 -10.69
CA THR A 272 23.63 2.37 -12.15
C THR A 272 22.55 3.36 -12.61
N ALA A 273 22.19 4.32 -11.75
CA ALA A 273 21.06 5.24 -11.95
C ALA A 273 19.68 4.55 -12.18
N GLN A 274 19.53 3.26 -11.87
CA GLN A 274 18.24 2.56 -11.94
C GLN A 274 17.54 2.66 -10.58
N TRP A 275 16.51 3.50 -10.53
CA TRP A 275 15.73 3.73 -9.33
C TRP A 275 14.51 2.82 -9.31
N GLY A 276 14.21 2.25 -8.15
CA GLY A 276 12.98 1.48 -7.95
C GLY A 276 12.56 1.42 -6.50
N ALA A 277 11.28 1.12 -6.25
CA ALA A 277 10.79 0.77 -4.92
C ALA A 277 10.66 -0.74 -4.83
N TYR A 278 11.35 -1.31 -3.85
CA TYR A 278 11.50 -2.76 -3.67
C TYR A 278 10.68 -3.23 -2.47
N PRO A 279 10.18 -4.48 -2.46
CA PRO A 279 9.38 -5.00 -1.36
C PRO A 279 10.02 -4.80 0.03
N ILE A 280 11.29 -5.18 0.18
CA ILE A 280 12.00 -5.05 1.46
C ILE A 280 12.15 -3.59 1.86
N ALA A 281 12.57 -2.73 0.93
CA ALA A 281 12.76 -1.30 1.19
C ALA A 281 11.45 -0.59 1.57
N ILE A 282 10.33 -0.95 0.94
CA ILE A 282 9.00 -0.44 1.33
C ILE A 282 8.70 -0.88 2.76
N HIS A 283 8.81 -2.17 3.08
CA HIS A 283 8.52 -2.70 4.41
C HIS A 283 9.33 -1.99 5.51
N GLU A 284 10.63 -1.81 5.31
CA GLU A 284 11.53 -1.10 6.24
C GLU A 284 11.13 0.36 6.44
N ASP A 285 10.68 1.02 5.37
CA ASP A 285 10.41 2.46 5.36
C ASP A 285 9.02 2.84 5.85
N LEU A 286 8.03 1.93 5.80
CA LEU A 286 6.63 2.26 6.09
C LEU A 286 6.47 3.02 7.41
N LYS A 287 7.10 2.55 8.49
CA LYS A 287 7.04 3.21 9.82
C LYS A 287 7.66 4.61 9.80
N SER A 288 8.80 4.76 9.14
CA SER A 288 9.46 6.05 9.03
C SER A 288 8.64 7.03 8.18
N ILE A 289 8.07 6.58 7.06
CA ILE A 289 7.16 7.39 6.24
C ILE A 289 5.95 7.83 7.05
N TYR A 290 5.33 6.91 7.81
CA TYR A 290 4.21 7.23 8.69
C TYR A 290 4.57 8.28 9.75
N SER A 291 5.77 8.18 10.34
CA SER A 291 6.22 9.14 11.37
C SER A 291 6.44 10.57 10.87
N LEU A 292 6.63 10.76 9.56
CA LEU A 292 6.73 12.09 8.95
C LEU A 292 5.41 12.88 9.02
N GLU A 293 4.28 12.18 9.12
CA GLU A 293 2.96 12.78 9.22
C GLU A 293 2.67 13.15 10.67
N GLN A 294 3.07 14.35 11.09
CA GLN A 294 2.96 14.82 12.48
C GLN A 294 1.55 14.63 13.08
N ARG A 295 0.51 14.81 12.26
CA ARG A 295 -0.90 14.63 12.65
C ARG A 295 -1.26 13.19 13.07
N TRP A 296 -0.42 12.20 12.76
CA TRP A 296 -0.67 10.78 13.03
C TRP A 296 0.13 10.21 14.21
N GLN A 297 1.08 10.97 14.77
CA GLN A 297 2.10 10.48 15.72
C GLN A 297 1.57 9.92 17.06
N ARG A 298 0.28 10.07 17.35
CA ARG A 298 -0.35 9.53 18.57
C ARG A 298 -0.93 8.13 18.43
N GLN A 299 -0.96 7.58 17.21
CA GLN A 299 -1.60 6.31 16.93
C GLN A 299 -0.58 5.28 16.45
N PRO A 300 -0.59 4.05 16.99
CA PRO A 300 0.37 3.02 16.61
C PRO A 300 0.24 2.68 15.13
N PHE A 301 1.37 2.35 14.52
CA PHE A 301 1.45 1.93 13.13
C PHE A 301 2.45 0.78 13.03
N GLU A 302 1.92 -0.43 12.96
CA GLU A 302 2.67 -1.68 13.08
C GLU A 302 2.41 -2.56 11.85
N PRO A 303 2.85 -2.14 10.65
CA PRO A 303 2.70 -2.95 9.46
C PRO A 303 3.59 -4.19 9.56
N VAL A 304 3.07 -5.32 9.08
CA VAL A 304 3.76 -6.61 9.07
C VAL A 304 3.89 -7.12 7.65
N SER A 305 4.89 -7.96 7.41
CA SER A 305 5.04 -8.66 6.14
C SER A 305 5.09 -10.17 6.35
N PRO A 306 3.93 -10.86 6.38
CA PRO A 306 3.88 -12.32 6.57
C PRO A 306 4.59 -13.11 5.45
N MET A 307 4.78 -12.49 4.28
CA MET A 307 5.59 -13.06 3.20
C MET A 307 6.45 -11.96 2.58
N LEU A 308 7.76 -12.18 2.55
CA LEU A 308 8.69 -11.38 1.78
C LEU A 308 9.38 -12.30 0.76
N PRO A 309 9.45 -11.91 -0.52
CA PRO A 309 10.10 -12.74 -1.51
C PRO A 309 11.62 -12.64 -1.34
N THR A 310 12.33 -13.61 -1.92
CA THR A 310 13.80 -13.52 -2.07
C THR A 310 14.21 -12.73 -3.30
N THR A 311 13.25 -12.38 -4.17
CA THR A 311 13.50 -11.59 -5.38
C THR A 311 13.92 -10.16 -5.06
N THR A 312 14.83 -9.63 -5.87
CA THR A 312 15.29 -8.25 -5.83
C THR A 312 14.60 -7.38 -6.87
N ALA A 313 13.54 -7.86 -7.54
CA ALA A 313 12.81 -7.07 -8.53
C ALA A 313 12.05 -5.91 -7.86
N ALA A 314 12.06 -4.75 -8.50
CA ALA A 314 11.32 -3.58 -8.04
C ALA A 314 9.83 -3.76 -8.35
N ILE A 315 8.95 -3.29 -7.45
CA ILE A 315 7.51 -3.22 -7.71
C ILE A 315 7.24 -2.12 -8.75
N VAL A 316 7.93 -0.98 -8.60
CA VAL A 316 7.93 0.13 -9.54
C VAL A 316 9.34 0.61 -9.79
N THR A 317 9.59 1.03 -11.03
CA THR A 317 10.83 1.65 -11.46
C THR A 317 10.60 3.13 -11.73
N TYR A 318 11.63 3.97 -11.60
CA TYR A 318 11.54 5.39 -11.90
C TYR A 318 12.51 5.72 -13.04
N PRO A 319 12.02 6.21 -14.19
CA PRO A 319 12.86 6.51 -15.35
C PRO A 319 13.81 7.68 -15.09
N GLU A 320 13.42 8.56 -14.18
CA GLU A 320 14.24 9.64 -13.65
C GLU A 320 14.46 9.46 -12.15
N PRO A 321 15.54 10.05 -11.59
CA PRO A 321 15.74 10.05 -10.14
C PRO A 321 14.51 10.63 -9.43
N PRO A 322 13.81 9.84 -8.58
CA PRO A 322 12.58 10.28 -7.93
C PRO A 322 12.88 11.31 -6.84
N HIS A 323 11.85 11.92 -6.28
CA HIS A 323 12.01 12.73 -5.08
C HIS A 323 12.13 11.82 -3.86
N VAL A 324 13.22 11.96 -3.12
CA VAL A 324 13.44 11.35 -1.81
C VAL A 324 13.27 12.40 -0.72
N THR A 325 13.01 11.95 0.49
CA THR A 325 12.85 12.83 1.65
C THR A 325 14.11 12.82 2.49
N VAL A 326 14.67 13.99 2.80
CA VAL A 326 15.75 14.14 3.79
C VAL A 326 15.19 14.89 4.98
N ASN A 327 15.12 14.20 6.11
CA ASN A 327 14.73 14.77 7.40
C ASN A 327 16.00 15.07 8.21
N VAL A 328 16.41 16.33 8.25
CA VAL A 328 17.60 16.77 8.98
C VAL A 328 17.22 17.03 10.44
N VAL A 329 17.95 16.41 11.35
CA VAL A 329 17.80 16.59 12.80
C VAL A 329 19.14 17.07 13.35
N LEU A 330 19.16 18.19 14.06
CA LEU A 330 20.37 18.63 14.76
C LEU A 330 20.44 17.98 16.14
N ASP A 331 21.65 17.67 16.61
CA ASP A 331 21.90 17.24 17.98
C ASP A 331 22.70 18.30 18.74
N PRO A 332 22.10 19.00 19.72
CA PRO A 332 20.74 18.81 20.23
C PRO A 332 19.67 19.49 19.34
N THR A 333 18.41 19.04 19.40
CA THR A 333 17.34 19.49 18.49
C THR A 333 17.07 20.99 18.56
N GLN A 334 17.26 21.61 19.73
CA GLN A 334 17.09 23.05 19.92
C GLN A 334 18.02 23.90 19.04
N ALA A 335 19.14 23.33 18.57
CA ALA A 335 20.05 24.02 17.67
C ALA A 335 19.36 24.42 16.35
N LEU A 336 18.34 23.66 15.91
CA LEU A 336 17.61 23.99 14.69
C LEU A 336 16.82 25.30 14.81
N GLY A 337 16.49 25.74 16.03
CA GLY A 337 15.82 27.00 16.31
C GLY A 337 16.67 28.25 16.12
N ILE A 338 17.99 28.09 16.06
CA ILE A 338 18.93 29.22 16.06
C ILE A 338 19.99 29.16 14.95
N GLY A 339 20.25 27.97 14.40
CA GLY A 339 21.16 27.77 13.28
C GLY A 339 20.46 27.96 11.93
N THR A 340 21.26 28.21 10.89
CA THR A 340 20.81 28.04 9.51
C THR A 340 21.31 26.71 9.00
N VAL A 341 20.42 25.87 8.47
CA VAL A 341 20.79 24.59 7.86
C VAL A 341 20.62 24.71 6.36
N SER A 342 21.56 24.17 5.59
CA SER A 342 21.47 24.15 4.13
C SER A 342 21.90 22.82 3.56
N ILE A 343 21.31 22.47 2.42
CA ILE A 343 21.70 21.31 1.61
C ILE A 343 22.42 21.85 0.38
N ARG A 344 23.62 21.34 0.11
CA ARG A 344 24.44 21.70 -1.05
C ARG A 344 24.66 20.51 -1.97
N ASP A 345 24.80 20.80 -3.26
CA ASP A 345 25.15 19.82 -4.29
C ASP A 345 26.66 19.48 -4.26
N PRO A 346 27.13 18.50 -5.05
CA PRO A 346 28.55 18.12 -5.10
C PRO A 346 29.47 19.27 -5.57
N GLN A 347 28.94 20.28 -6.24
CA GLN A 347 29.66 21.45 -6.72
C GLN A 347 29.69 22.58 -5.67
N GLY A 348 29.06 22.38 -4.52
CA GLY A 348 28.97 23.35 -3.43
C GLY A 348 27.87 24.39 -3.60
N ALA A 349 27.01 24.28 -4.61
CA ALA A 349 25.87 25.18 -4.76
C ALA A 349 24.77 24.84 -3.75
N THR A 350 24.24 25.86 -3.08
CA THR A 350 23.12 25.69 -2.15
C THR A 350 21.84 25.37 -2.91
N LEU A 351 21.29 24.18 -2.65
CA LEU A 351 20.01 23.71 -3.20
C LEU A 351 18.83 24.16 -2.34
N HIS A 352 18.99 24.03 -1.01
CA HIS A 352 17.93 24.33 -0.05
C HIS A 352 18.53 25.00 1.20
N THR A 353 17.73 25.88 1.82
CA THR A 353 18.09 26.54 3.07
C THR A 353 16.89 26.57 4.00
N CYS A 354 17.14 26.24 5.27
CA CYS A 354 16.23 26.37 6.38
C CYS A 354 16.79 27.40 7.35
N PRO A 355 16.23 28.63 7.39
CA PRO A 355 16.53 29.54 8.47
C PRO A 355 15.99 28.94 9.78
N GLY A 356 16.63 29.25 10.91
CA GLY A 356 16.31 28.63 12.19
C GLY A 356 14.80 28.53 12.46
N THR A 357 14.32 27.31 12.69
CA THR A 357 12.91 27.01 12.95
C THR A 357 12.77 26.43 14.35
N GLY A 358 11.74 26.83 15.10
CA GLY A 358 11.42 26.19 16.38
C GLY A 358 10.92 24.73 16.27
N ALA A 359 11.09 24.08 15.11
CA ALA A 359 10.76 22.68 14.90
C ALA A 359 11.89 21.76 15.40
N ASP A 360 11.56 20.50 15.69
CA ASP A 360 12.54 19.50 16.12
C ASP A 360 13.38 18.93 14.96
N SER A 361 12.92 19.13 13.71
CA SER A 361 13.57 18.61 12.51
C SER A 361 13.17 19.42 11.27
N TRP A 362 13.98 19.34 10.22
CA TRP A 362 13.72 19.96 8.93
C TRP A 362 13.52 18.90 7.84
N LEU A 363 12.29 18.81 7.33
CA LEU A 363 11.92 17.90 6.26
C LEU A 363 12.09 18.57 4.90
N GLN A 364 13.00 18.06 4.07
CA GLN A 364 13.26 18.61 2.74
C GLN A 364 13.13 17.51 1.67
N PRO A 365 12.12 17.60 0.78
CA PRO A 365 12.09 16.82 -0.45
C PRO A 365 13.25 17.26 -1.35
N MET A 366 13.95 16.29 -1.94
CA MET A 366 15.00 16.56 -2.92
C MET A 366 15.03 15.49 -3.99
N ARG A 367 15.52 15.84 -5.19
CA ARG A 367 15.75 14.88 -6.25
C ARG A 367 16.84 13.90 -5.81
N ALA A 368 16.59 12.61 -5.97
CA ALA A 368 17.54 11.57 -5.61
C ALA A 368 18.82 11.71 -6.45
N SER A 369 19.96 11.33 -5.88
CA SER A 369 21.24 11.40 -6.58
C SER A 369 22.17 10.27 -6.14
N ILE A 370 23.00 9.83 -7.08
CA ILE A 370 24.12 8.92 -6.81
C ILE A 370 25.38 9.67 -6.35
N TYR A 371 25.37 11.01 -6.44
CA TYR A 371 26.49 11.86 -6.03
C TYR A 371 26.33 12.36 -4.59
N PRO A 372 27.44 12.52 -3.86
CA PRO A 372 27.40 13.03 -2.50
C PRO A 372 26.92 14.48 -2.46
N HIS A 373 26.04 14.76 -1.51
CA HIS A 373 25.56 16.09 -1.14
C HIS A 373 26.07 16.43 0.25
N PHE A 374 25.92 17.69 0.65
CA PHE A 374 26.36 18.16 1.95
C PHE A 374 25.19 18.76 2.72
N VAL A 375 25.04 18.40 3.99
CA VAL A 375 24.25 19.18 4.94
C VAL A 375 25.22 20.04 5.72
N SER A 376 25.03 21.36 5.69
CA SER A 376 25.76 22.29 6.55
C SER A 376 24.83 22.96 7.55
N ALA A 377 25.29 23.09 8.79
CA ALA A 377 24.66 23.87 9.84
C ALA A 377 25.62 25.00 10.24
N SER A 378 25.12 26.24 10.25
CA SER A 378 25.88 27.43 10.59
C SER A 378 25.20 28.23 11.70
N PHE A 379 25.99 28.72 12.66
CA PHE A 379 25.48 29.40 13.85
C PHE A 379 26.14 30.77 14.05
N THR A 380 25.46 31.65 14.77
CA THR A 380 26.06 32.90 15.22
C THR A 380 27.09 32.64 16.33
N ASN A 381 28.16 33.44 16.36
CA ASN A 381 29.17 33.38 17.40
C ASN A 381 28.55 33.55 18.79
N GLY A 382 28.92 32.65 19.72
CA GLY A 382 28.40 32.65 21.09
C GLY A 382 27.11 31.86 21.31
N SER A 383 26.58 31.19 20.27
CA SER A 383 25.40 30.31 20.38
C SER A 383 25.63 29.02 21.18
N GLY A 384 26.90 28.64 21.40
CA GLY A 384 27.27 27.39 22.08
C GLY A 384 27.29 26.16 21.18
N TYR A 385 27.09 26.33 19.86
CA TYR A 385 27.18 25.27 18.86
C TYR A 385 28.28 25.57 17.85
N ARG A 386 28.80 24.51 17.21
CA ARG A 386 29.83 24.61 16.17
C ARG A 386 29.20 24.51 14.79
N ASP A 387 29.78 25.21 13.83
CA ASP A 387 29.48 25.00 12.42
C ASP A 387 29.92 23.60 12.01
N VAL A 388 29.05 22.90 11.27
CA VAL A 388 29.29 21.52 10.83
C VAL A 388 28.92 21.39 9.37
N GLU A 389 29.70 20.60 8.64
CA GLU A 389 29.33 20.07 7.34
C GLU A 389 29.44 18.55 7.38
N GLN A 390 28.40 17.86 6.92
CA GLN A 390 28.36 16.41 6.79
C GLN A 390 28.00 16.01 5.37
N VAL A 391 28.73 15.03 4.86
CA VAL A 391 28.44 14.39 3.58
C VAL A 391 27.31 13.38 3.75
N PHE A 392 26.39 13.36 2.80
CA PHE A 392 25.39 12.31 2.68
C PHE A 392 25.12 12.00 1.21
N CYS A 393 24.56 10.82 0.92
CA CYS A 393 24.12 10.47 -0.42
C CYS A 393 22.59 10.39 -0.42
N PRO A 394 21.86 11.23 -1.17
CA PRO A 394 20.41 11.12 -1.33
C PRO A 394 20.05 9.99 -2.29
N ASN A 395 20.63 8.81 -2.09
CA ASN A 395 20.34 7.60 -2.87
C ASN A 395 19.19 6.77 -2.30
N ARG A 396 18.54 7.31 -1.27
CA ARG A 396 17.33 6.86 -0.61
C ARG A 396 16.77 8.01 0.23
N SER A 397 15.54 7.88 0.70
CA SER A 397 15.06 8.76 1.76
C SER A 397 15.87 8.56 3.05
N LEU A 398 16.21 9.67 3.69
CA LEU A 398 16.88 9.73 4.98
C LEU A 398 15.87 10.29 5.98
N TYR A 399 15.08 9.40 6.58
CA TYR A 399 14.01 9.80 7.52
C TYR A 399 14.53 10.35 8.85
N HIS A 400 15.83 10.17 9.12
CA HIS A 400 16.50 10.71 10.29
C HIS A 400 18.00 10.90 9.99
N HIS A 401 18.37 12.06 9.45
CA HIS A 401 19.75 12.46 9.21
C HIS A 401 20.26 13.35 10.36
N LEU A 402 20.96 12.73 11.31
CA LEU A 402 21.41 13.39 12.53
C LEU A 402 22.74 14.13 12.32
N VAL A 403 22.75 15.44 12.56
CA VAL A 403 23.94 16.31 12.47
C VAL A 403 24.32 16.78 13.87
N ASN A 404 25.47 16.33 14.37
CA ASN A 404 25.94 16.67 15.71
C ASN A 404 26.72 17.99 15.71
N VAL A 405 26.16 19.00 16.37
CA VAL A 405 26.64 20.40 16.37
C VAL A 405 27.24 20.85 17.70
N ARG A 406 27.58 19.90 18.59
CA ARG A 406 28.26 20.18 19.86
C ARG A 406 29.77 20.26 19.72
#